data_AF-A0ABD5DF53-F1
#
_entry.id   AF-A0ABD5DF53-F1
#
_cell.length_a   1.000
_cell.length_b   1.000
_cell.length_c   1.000
_cell.angle_alpha   90.00
_cell.angle_beta   90.00
_cell.angle_gamma   90.00
#
_symmetry.space_group_name_H-M   'P 1'
#
loop_
_entity.id
_entity.type
_entity.pdbx_description
1 polymer ?
#
loop_
_entity_poly.entity_id
_entity_poly.type
_entity_poly.pdbx_seq_one_letter_code
_entity_poly.pdbx_strand_id
1 'polypeptide(L)' 'LESQLHLIREELEISQKELAATLGIKQPSLSAIENRGHDLKISTMKKYVEAMGGKLRIDVELPTGKHIGFNV' A
#
# COMPACT_ATOMS: atom_id res chain seq x y z
N LEU A 1 1.05 -11.01 -6.49
CA LEU A 1 1.72 -9.69 -6.43
C LEU A 1 2.39 -9.60 -5.07
N GLU A 2 3.70 -9.75 -5.00
CA GLU A 2 4.39 -9.36 -3.76
C GLU A 2 4.14 -7.87 -3.54
N SER A 3 3.69 -7.52 -2.34
CA SER A 3 3.34 -6.14 -1.99
C SER A 3 4.62 -5.30 -1.91
N GLN A 4 4.94 -4.57 -2.98
CA GLN A 4 6.07 -3.62 -3.02
C GLN A 4 5.80 -2.31 -2.24
N LEU A 5 4.87 -2.32 -1.28
CA LEU A 5 4.52 -1.12 -0.48
C LEU A 5 5.72 -0.54 0.30
N HIS A 6 6.66 -1.39 0.72
CA HIS A 6 7.86 -0.93 1.43
C HIS A 6 8.73 -0.02 0.55
N LEU A 7 8.77 -0.24 -0.78
CA LEU A 7 9.54 0.60 -1.71
C LEU A 7 8.96 2.02 -1.75
N ILE A 8 7.64 2.15 -1.75
CA ILE A 8 6.97 3.46 -1.73
C ILE A 8 7.25 4.18 -0.42
N ARG A 9 7.19 3.46 0.71
CA ARG A 9 7.49 4.01 2.03
C ARG A 9 8.95 4.49 2.13
N GLU A 10 9.88 3.71 1.59
CA GLU A 10 11.31 4.04 1.55
C GLU A 10 11.61 5.25 0.67
N GLU A 11 10.97 5.35 -0.50
CA GLU A 11 11.07 6.52 -1.38
C GLU A 11 10.57 7.81 -0.71
N LEU A 12 9.57 7.70 0.17
CA LEU A 12 9.04 8.84 0.94
C LEU A 12 9.80 9.10 2.25
N GLU A 13 10.89 8.37 2.50
CA GLU A 13 11.73 8.46 3.71
C GLU A 13 10.95 8.25 5.03
N ILE A 14 9.84 7.49 4.99
CA ILE A 14 9.01 7.22 6.17
C ILE A 14 9.48 5.93 6.84
N SER A 15 9.70 5.94 8.15
CA SER A 15 10.01 4.71 8.88
C SER A 15 8.77 3.84 9.10
N GLN A 16 8.96 2.53 9.25
CA GLN A 16 7.87 1.63 9.66
C GLN A 16 7.22 2.03 10.98
N LYS A 17 7.99 2.65 11.90
CA LYS A 17 7.48 3.07 13.21
C LYS A 17 6.54 4.27 13.07
N GLU A 18 6.91 5.25 12.26
CA GLU A 18 6.10 6.43 11.99
C GLU A 18 4.81 6.04 11.28
N LEU A 19 4.90 5.23 10.22
CA LEU A 19 3.72 4.82 9.49
C LEU A 19 2.78 3.94 10.33
N ALA A 20 3.33 3.06 11.17
CA ALA A 20 2.52 2.26 12.08
C ALA A 20 1.77 3.15 13.09
N ALA A 21 2.41 4.22 13.60
CA ALA A 21 1.79 5.19 14.47
C ALA A 21 0.63 5.94 13.77
N THR A 22 0.85 6.40 12.53
CA THR A 22 -0.20 7.06 11.72
C THR A 22 -1.40 6.13 11.47
N LEU A 23 -1.13 4.84 11.24
CA LEU A 23 -2.17 3.84 11.01
C LEU A 23 -2.85 3.33 12.29
N GLY A 24 -2.36 3.72 13.48
CA GLY A 24 -2.87 3.23 14.76
C GLY A 24 -2.63 1.73 15.00
N ILE A 25 -1.56 1.18 14.41
CA ILE A 25 -1.18 -0.24 14.55
C ILE A 25 0.21 -0.40 15.15
N LYS A 26 0.57 -1.62 15.54
CA LYS A 26 1.92 -1.92 16.03
C LYS A 26 2.89 -2.10 14.85
N GLN A 27 4.15 -1.69 15.01
CA GLN A 27 5.17 -1.83 13.96
C GLN A 27 5.37 -3.28 13.47
N PRO A 28 5.32 -4.33 14.31
CA PRO A 28 5.33 -5.71 13.83
C PRO A 28 4.14 -6.07 12.94
N SER A 29 2.97 -5.45 13.18
CA SER A 29 1.80 -5.61 12.32
C SER A 29 2.02 -4.97 10.95
N LEU A 30 2.69 -3.81 10.90
CA LEU A 30 3.08 -3.17 9.64
C LEU A 30 4.10 -4.02 8.86
N SER A 31 5.11 -4.56 9.55
CA SER A 31 6.10 -5.47 8.95
C SER A 31 5.43 -6.74 8.39
N ALA A 32 4.43 -7.29 9.09
CA ALA A 32 3.67 -8.43 8.60
C ALA A 32 2.81 -8.07 7.37
N ILE A 33 2.29 -6.85 7.29
CA ILE A 33 1.55 -6.33 6.14
C ILE A 33 2.47 -6.18 4.92
N GLU A 34 3.67 -5.64 5.10
CA GLU A 34 4.67 -5.48 4.03
C GLU A 34 5.20 -6.85 3.53
N ASN A 35 5.38 -7.82 4.43
CA ASN A 35 5.92 -9.14 4.09
C ASN A 35 4.87 -10.15 3.57
N ARG A 36 3.59 -10.02 3.91
CA ARG A 36 2.52 -10.94 3.46
C ARG A 36 1.91 -10.44 2.15
N GLY A 37 2.63 -10.58 1.05
CA GLY A 37 2.19 -10.12 -0.27
C GLY A 37 0.91 -10.78 -0.81
N HIS A 38 0.50 -11.95 -0.31
CA HIS A 38 -0.54 -12.77 -0.95
C HIS A 38 -2.00 -12.45 -0.56
N ASP A 39 -2.23 -11.75 0.56
CA ASP A 39 -3.58 -11.48 1.11
C ASP A 39 -3.80 -10.01 1.49
N LEU A 40 -3.04 -9.10 0.87
CA LEU A 40 -3.14 -7.69 1.19
C LEU A 40 -4.47 -7.12 0.66
N LYS A 41 -5.39 -6.78 1.57
CA LYS A 41 -6.66 -6.14 1.21
C LYS A 41 -6.40 -4.77 0.58
N ILE A 42 -7.15 -4.44 -0.48
CA ILE A 42 -7.15 -3.10 -1.10
C ILE A 42 -7.41 -2.01 -0.07
N SER A 43 -8.31 -2.25 0.90
CA SER A 43 -8.57 -1.33 2.01
C SER A 43 -7.33 -1.04 2.87
N THR A 44 -6.43 -2.01 2.99
CA THR A 44 -5.16 -1.84 3.73
C THR A 44 -4.18 -1.02 2.90
N MET A 45 -4.05 -1.32 1.59
CA MET A 45 -3.23 -0.51 0.68
C MET A 45 -3.69 0.94 0.64
N LYS A 46 -5.00 1.18 0.58
CA LYS A 46 -5.57 2.53 0.57
C LYS A 46 -5.14 3.32 1.81
N LYS A 47 -5.42 2.77 3.00
CA LYS A 47 -5.04 3.41 4.28
C LYS A 47 -3.54 3.68 4.35
N TYR A 48 -2.74 2.73 3.89
CA TYR A 48 -1.29 2.82 3.91
C TYR A 48 -0.79 3.96 3.00
N VAL A 49 -1.29 4.03 1.75
CA VAL A 49 -0.94 5.10 0.80
C VAL A 49 -1.44 6.47 1.26
N GLU A 50 -2.66 6.56 1.79
CA GLU A 50 -3.22 7.81 2.32
C GLU A 50 -2.48 8.30 3.57
N ALA A 51 -2.06 7.39 4.45
CA ALA A 51 -1.24 7.72 5.62
C ALA A 51 0.13 8.30 5.24
N MET A 52 0.62 8.02 4.04
CA MET A 52 1.83 8.64 3.47
C MET A 52 1.54 9.92 2.67
N GLY A 53 0.29 10.40 2.64
CA GLY A 53 -0.12 11.58 1.87
C GLY A 53 -0.36 11.31 0.37
N GLY A 54 -0.31 10.04 -0.04
CA GLY A 54 -0.57 9.61 -1.41
C GLY A 54 -2.05 9.38 -1.71
N LYS A 55 -2.36 9.08 -2.98
CA LYS A 55 -3.69 8.64 -3.43
C LYS A 55 -3.57 7.29 -4.13
N LEU A 56 -4.35 6.31 -3.70
CA LEU A 56 -4.40 5.01 -4.35
C LEU A 56 -5.31 5.05 -5.59
N ARG A 57 -4.76 4.67 -6.74
CA ARG A 57 -5.52 4.31 -7.93
C ARG A 57 -5.27 2.86 -8.27
N ILE A 58 -6.35 2.14 -8.58
CA ILE A 58 -6.25 0.82 -9.19
C ILE A 58 -6.40 1.01 -10.69
N ASP A 59 -5.46 0.43 -11.44
CA ASP A 59 -5.52 0.34 -12.88
C ASP A 59 -5.66 -1.13 -13.27
N VAL A 60 -6.61 -1.42 -14.16
CA VAL A 60 -6.87 -2.75 -14.68
C VAL A 60 -6.59 -2.77 -16.18
N GLU A 61 -5.57 -3.52 -16.58
CA GLU A 61 -5.32 -3.82 -17.98
C GLU A 61 -6.18 -5.00 -18.45
N LEU A 62 -6.99 -4.77 -19.48
CA LEU A 62 -7.80 -5.80 -20.11
C LEU A 62 -6.97 -6.53 -21.18
N PRO A 63 -7.33 -7.77 -21.56
CA PRO A 63 -6.65 -8.51 -22.65
C PRO A 63 -6.64 -7.80 -24.01
N THR A 64 -7.45 -6.76 -24.17
CA THR A 64 -7.51 -5.89 -25.35
C THR A 64 -6.44 -4.79 -25.35
N GLY A 65 -5.65 -4.67 -24.29
CA GLY A 65 -4.71 -3.57 -24.05
C GLY A 65 -5.38 -2.28 -23.53
N LYS A 66 -6.69 -2.33 -23.23
CA LYS A 66 -7.41 -1.19 -22.65
C LYS A 66 -7.20 -1.15 -21.14
N HIS A 67 -6.85 0.03 -20.62
CA HIS A 67 -6.74 0.30 -19.20
C HIS A 67 -8.04 0.90 -18.63
N ILE A 68 -8.46 0.43 -17.45
CA ILE A 68 -9.55 1.00 -16.66
C ILE A 68 -9.01 1.36 -15.28
N GLY A 69 -8.80 2.65 -15.06
CA GLY A 69 -8.36 3.20 -13.77
C GLY A 69 -9.51 3.73 -12.92
N PHE A 70 -9.51 3.44 -11.62
CA PHE A 70 -10.42 4.07 -10.66
C PHE A 70 -9.72 4.37 -9.33
N ASN A 71 -10.14 5.47 -8.70
CA ASN A 71 -9.73 5.80 -7.35
C ASN A 71 -10.45 4.88 -6.37
N VAL A 72 -9.78 4.43 -5.32
CA VAL A 72 -10.38 3.58 -4.28
C VAL A 72 -10.49 4.32 -2.97
#